data_AF-A0A4Z0JT41-F1
#
_entry.id   AF-A0A4Z0JT41-F1
#
_cell.length_a   1.000
_cell.length_b   1.000
_cell.length_c   1.000
_cell.angle_alpha   90.00
_cell.angle_beta   90.00
_cell.angle_gamma   90.00
#
_symmetry.space_group_name_H-M   'P 1'
#
loop_
_entity.id
_entity.type
_entity.pdbx_description
1 polymer ?
#
loop_
_entity_poly.entity_id
_entity_poly.type
_entity_poly.pdbx_seq_one_letter_code
_entity_poly.pdbx_strand_id
1 'polypeptide(L)'
;MIMNEKLNSLVDAKLDKIFVDYSATKDLTELREEVASDLIASAQDKLKDGKSEEDAVEQAFADFGDIEELINSVRNEEDDGQKEYHKIFHAHNLDVDEDGIKIDNGKILNINDDGISINGGKTIQINDDGIKLGNMVINDEGISFGKHHKKSFDNFEAHFDNTNFNTEVHVESLPLVDEHEFDITDLKKIVISYANASLKVEASDGEKVKIREYMSRNNPDYQVRTELSSDTLKVIQGNVPHFLPLKIKVQILIPKQFAGDLQILNRSGNLQVQGLTNLNKINSDVRSGLIYLNNIKNNQLMINANSGKVTLDNVYVQGAMAIDSRSGVTELSSVYSPDFNIEARSGSIKGVDVSGAGKVLAKSGTIKLIFKEITGDISVDNSSGTIKMMMPENDSYAFDLEAKSGSVKMKHQADFKHDVSNLKEGVVGNDPQYTLTARAKSGTIKVE
;
A
#
# COMPACT_ATOMS: atom_id res chain seq x y z
N MET A 1 -8.42 -5.44 -32.35
CA MET A 1 -9.71 -4.91 -31.87
C MET A 1 -10.50 -4.45 -33.08
N ILE A 2 -11.70 -5.00 -33.32
CA ILE A 2 -12.64 -4.37 -34.26
C ILE A 2 -13.13 -3.11 -33.53
N MET A 3 -12.60 -1.95 -33.92
CA MET A 3 -13.11 -0.65 -33.46
C MET A 3 -14.59 -0.57 -33.87
N ASN A 4 -15.49 -0.56 -32.90
CA ASN A 4 -16.89 -0.26 -33.19
C ASN A 4 -17.02 1.26 -33.33
N GLU A 5 -16.77 1.79 -34.54
CA GLU A 5 -16.85 3.22 -34.86
C GLU A 5 -18.18 3.84 -34.40
N LYS A 6 -19.26 3.04 -34.41
CA LYS A 6 -20.59 3.47 -33.94
C LYS A 6 -20.59 3.74 -32.43
N LEU A 7 -19.99 2.87 -31.60
CA LEU A 7 -19.88 3.10 -30.15
C LEU A 7 -19.14 4.40 -29.84
N ASN A 8 -17.97 4.58 -30.47
CA ASN A 8 -17.16 5.78 -30.27
C ASN A 8 -17.99 7.03 -30.59
N SER A 9 -18.67 7.05 -31.74
CA SER A 9 -19.51 8.19 -32.14
C SER A 9 -20.65 8.49 -31.17
N LEU A 10 -21.28 7.45 -30.58
CA LEU A 10 -22.38 7.60 -29.63
C LEU A 10 -21.89 8.12 -28.27
N VAL A 11 -20.73 7.64 -27.80
CA VAL A 11 -20.10 8.12 -26.57
C VAL A 11 -19.66 9.56 -26.74
N ASP A 12 -18.95 9.89 -27.83
CA ASP A 12 -18.50 11.24 -28.13
C ASP A 12 -19.67 12.22 -28.20
N ALA A 13 -20.75 11.88 -28.92
CA ALA A 13 -21.92 12.74 -29.03
C ALA A 13 -22.63 13.02 -27.69
N LYS A 14 -22.55 12.10 -26.72
CA LYS A 14 -23.07 12.32 -25.36
C LYS A 14 -22.11 13.15 -24.52
N LEU A 15 -20.81 12.87 -24.57
CA LEU A 15 -19.80 13.64 -23.85
C LEU A 15 -19.75 15.09 -24.35
N ASP A 16 -19.87 15.33 -25.66
CA ASP A 16 -19.88 16.68 -26.22
C ASP A 16 -21.01 17.53 -25.62
N LYS A 17 -22.18 16.94 -25.35
CA LYS A 17 -23.29 17.65 -24.68
C LYS A 17 -23.01 17.97 -23.22
N ILE A 18 -22.24 17.13 -22.53
CA ILE A 18 -21.87 17.37 -21.13
C ILE A 18 -20.77 18.43 -21.08
N PHE A 19 -19.76 18.32 -21.94
CA PHE A 19 -18.59 19.20 -21.93
C PHE A 19 -18.82 20.55 -22.63
N VAL A 20 -19.94 20.76 -23.35
CA VAL A 20 -20.21 21.98 -24.14
C VAL A 20 -20.19 23.27 -23.32
N ASP A 21 -20.63 23.21 -22.06
CA ASP A 21 -20.73 24.37 -21.17
C ASP A 21 -19.42 24.66 -20.42
N TYR A 22 -18.36 23.88 -20.68
CA TYR A 22 -17.08 23.98 -19.99
C TYR A 22 -15.97 24.48 -20.94
N SER A 23 -15.06 25.29 -20.40
CA SER A 23 -13.89 25.77 -21.16
C SER A 23 -12.95 24.61 -21.48
N ALA A 24 -12.50 24.50 -22.73
CA ALA A 24 -11.54 23.50 -23.15
C ALA A 24 -10.14 23.78 -22.58
N THR A 25 -9.90 23.40 -21.33
CA THR A 25 -8.58 23.39 -20.71
C THR A 25 -7.87 22.07 -21.06
N LYS A 26 -6.56 22.04 -20.82
CA LYS A 26 -5.77 20.83 -21.06
C LYS A 26 -6.28 19.68 -20.18
N ASP A 27 -6.50 19.93 -18.90
CA ASP A 27 -6.89 18.87 -17.95
C ASP A 27 -8.31 18.39 -18.21
N LEU A 28 -9.23 19.27 -18.61
CA LEU A 28 -10.58 18.86 -19.03
C LEU A 28 -10.59 18.07 -20.34
N THR A 29 -9.64 18.32 -21.24
CA THR A 29 -9.46 17.52 -22.46
C THR A 29 -8.96 16.12 -22.10
N GLU A 30 -7.93 16.02 -21.26
CA GLU A 30 -7.40 14.73 -20.79
C GLU A 30 -8.44 13.96 -19.98
N LEU A 31 -9.21 14.62 -19.11
CA LEU A 31 -10.35 14.04 -18.39
C LEU A 31 -11.39 13.47 -19.36
N ARG A 32 -11.77 14.23 -20.39
CA ARG A 32 -12.74 13.77 -21.41
C ARG A 32 -12.25 12.49 -22.09
N GLU A 33 -10.96 12.42 -22.43
CA GLU A 33 -10.35 11.24 -23.05
C GLU A 33 -10.38 10.01 -22.12
N GLU A 34 -10.11 10.19 -20.82
CA GLU A 34 -10.20 9.11 -19.84
C GLU A 34 -11.63 8.61 -19.64
N VAL A 35 -12.58 9.53 -19.49
CA VAL A 35 -14.02 9.20 -19.35
C VAL A 35 -14.51 8.49 -20.61
N ALA A 36 -14.13 8.96 -21.79
CA ALA A 36 -14.48 8.33 -23.06
C ALA A 36 -13.94 6.90 -23.14
N SER A 37 -12.66 6.68 -22.81
CA SER A 37 -12.05 5.34 -22.83
C SER A 37 -12.79 4.38 -21.90
N ASP A 38 -13.10 4.80 -20.67
CA ASP A 38 -13.79 3.96 -19.67
C ASP A 38 -15.24 3.64 -20.09
N LEU A 39 -15.97 4.62 -20.63
CA LEU A 39 -17.33 4.43 -21.14
C LEU A 39 -17.36 3.51 -22.36
N ILE A 40 -16.40 3.65 -23.28
CA ILE A 40 -16.29 2.79 -24.46
C ILE A 40 -16.01 1.34 -24.02
N ALA A 41 -15.09 1.13 -23.08
CA ALA A 41 -14.81 -0.21 -22.55
C ALA A 41 -16.05 -0.84 -21.90
N SER A 42 -16.75 -0.08 -21.04
CA SER A 42 -18.00 -0.49 -20.40
C SER A 42 -19.12 -0.83 -21.40
N ALA A 43 -19.27 -0.03 -22.46
CA ALA A 43 -20.25 -0.28 -23.52
C ALA A 43 -19.88 -1.52 -24.36
N GLN A 44 -18.60 -1.75 -24.64
CA GLN A 44 -18.14 -2.95 -25.36
C GLN A 44 -18.45 -4.24 -24.59
N ASP A 45 -18.31 -4.26 -23.27
CA ASP A 45 -18.68 -5.43 -22.46
C ASP A 45 -20.19 -5.69 -22.49
N LYS A 46 -21.00 -4.63 -22.40
CA LYS A 46 -22.46 -4.73 -22.53
C LYS A 46 -22.91 -5.24 -23.91
N LEU A 47 -22.17 -4.90 -24.97
CA LEU A 47 -22.40 -5.47 -26.30
C LEU A 47 -22.12 -6.98 -26.33
N LYS A 48 -21.06 -7.45 -25.66
CA LYS A 48 -20.77 -8.89 -25.55
C LYS A 48 -21.89 -9.63 -24.80
N ASP A 49 -22.54 -8.95 -23.86
CA ASP A 49 -23.71 -9.45 -23.13
C ASP A 49 -25.02 -9.39 -23.95
N GLY A 50 -24.96 -9.02 -25.22
CA GLY A 50 -26.07 -9.08 -26.17
C GLY A 50 -26.94 -7.83 -26.25
N LYS A 51 -26.51 -6.69 -25.68
CA LYS A 51 -27.21 -5.40 -25.84
C LYS A 51 -27.01 -4.80 -27.23
N SER A 52 -27.92 -3.90 -27.64
CA SER A 52 -27.72 -3.02 -28.79
C SER A 52 -26.63 -1.97 -28.50
N GLU A 53 -26.05 -1.33 -29.54
CA GLU A 53 -25.05 -0.28 -29.30
C GLU A 53 -25.60 0.89 -28.50
N GLU A 54 -26.84 1.33 -28.79
CA GLU A 54 -27.49 2.42 -28.09
C GLU A 54 -27.75 2.10 -26.62
N ASP A 55 -28.32 0.93 -26.33
CA ASP A 55 -28.61 0.50 -24.95
C ASP A 55 -27.33 0.25 -24.14
N ALA A 56 -26.27 -0.24 -24.81
CA ALA A 56 -24.96 -0.44 -24.20
C ALA A 56 -24.34 0.89 -23.76
N VAL A 57 -24.40 1.92 -24.63
CA VAL A 57 -23.91 3.26 -24.30
C VAL A 57 -24.77 3.89 -23.21
N GLU A 58 -26.10 3.80 -23.29
CA GLU A 58 -26.97 4.34 -22.25
C GLU A 58 -26.70 3.76 -20.87
N GLN A 59 -26.59 2.44 -20.78
CA GLN A 59 -26.27 1.81 -19.51
C GLN A 59 -24.82 2.11 -19.08
N ALA A 60 -23.85 2.23 -19.99
CA ALA A 60 -22.48 2.58 -19.62
C ALA A 60 -22.40 3.94 -18.91
N PHE A 61 -23.13 4.95 -19.40
CA PHE A 61 -23.24 6.26 -18.74
C PHE A 61 -23.98 6.15 -17.39
N ALA A 62 -25.06 5.36 -17.33
CA ALA A 62 -25.79 5.15 -16.08
C ALA A 62 -24.94 4.48 -14.99
N ASP A 63 -24.14 3.47 -15.36
CA ASP A 63 -23.22 2.76 -14.46
C ASP A 63 -22.03 3.65 -14.04
N PHE A 64 -21.58 4.57 -14.91
CA PHE A 64 -20.49 5.49 -14.62
C PHE A 64 -20.87 6.53 -13.56
N GLY A 65 -22.10 7.04 -13.62
CA GLY A 65 -22.63 8.03 -12.68
C GLY A 65 -22.44 9.48 -13.14
N ASP A 66 -22.26 10.39 -12.18
CA ASP A 66 -22.26 11.83 -12.42
C ASP A 66 -20.89 12.34 -12.90
N ILE A 67 -20.80 12.65 -14.21
CA ILE A 67 -19.59 13.18 -14.84
C ILE A 67 -19.38 14.66 -14.49
N GLU A 68 -20.44 15.42 -14.20
CA GLU A 68 -20.32 16.85 -13.88
C GLU A 68 -19.62 17.07 -12.54
N GLU A 69 -19.83 16.18 -11.57
CA GLU A 69 -19.10 16.19 -10.30
C GLU A 69 -17.59 16.05 -10.52
N LEU A 70 -17.19 15.15 -11.42
CA LEU A 70 -15.79 14.93 -11.77
C LEU A 70 -15.18 16.15 -12.50
N ILE A 71 -15.90 16.73 -13.46
CA ILE A 71 -15.48 17.96 -14.16
C ILE A 71 -15.25 19.10 -13.15
N ASN A 72 -16.17 19.30 -12.21
CA ASN A 72 -16.07 20.34 -11.20
C ASN A 72 -14.88 20.10 -10.25
N SER A 73 -14.56 18.84 -9.94
CA SER A 73 -13.39 18.52 -9.11
C SER A 73 -12.06 18.92 -9.77
N VAL A 74 -11.89 18.62 -11.07
CA VAL A 74 -10.68 18.96 -11.83
C VAL A 74 -10.51 20.47 -11.98
N ARG A 75 -11.60 21.20 -12.24
CA ARG A 75 -11.55 22.67 -12.35
C ARG A 75 -11.10 23.36 -11.05
N ASN A 76 -11.54 22.85 -9.90
CA ASN A 76 -11.13 23.41 -8.62
C ASN A 76 -9.65 23.16 -8.30
N GLU A 77 -9.05 22.10 -8.85
CA GLU A 77 -7.61 21.82 -8.71
C GLU A 77 -6.75 22.71 -9.62
N GLU A 78 -7.21 23.07 -10.82
CA GLU A 78 -6.53 24.02 -11.72
C GLU A 78 -6.43 25.44 -11.11
N ASP A 79 -7.43 25.87 -10.32
CA ASP A 79 -7.51 27.22 -9.74
C ASP A 79 -6.57 27.45 -8.53
N ASP A 80 -5.98 26.39 -7.96
CA ASP A 80 -5.08 26.50 -6.79
C ASP A 80 -3.64 26.92 -7.19
N GLY A 81 -3.35 26.96 -8.50
CA GLY A 81 -2.05 27.36 -9.08
C GLY A 81 -1.90 28.85 -9.42
N GLN A 82 -2.99 29.62 -9.45
CA GLN A 82 -2.98 31.07 -9.66
C GLN A 82 -4.00 31.73 -8.74
N LYS A 83 -3.53 32.34 -7.66
CA LYS A 83 -4.31 33.36 -6.95
C LYS A 83 -4.45 34.61 -7.82
N GLU A 84 -5.31 34.56 -8.82
CA GLU A 84 -6.06 35.72 -9.26
C GLU A 84 -7.54 35.41 -9.05
N TYR A 85 -8.15 36.16 -8.13
CA TYR A 85 -9.59 36.14 -7.89
C TYR A 85 -10.32 36.62 -9.14
N HIS A 86 -10.47 35.77 -10.16
CA HIS A 86 -11.53 35.95 -11.15
C HIS A 86 -12.84 35.51 -10.48
N LYS A 87 -13.42 36.43 -9.72
CA LYS A 87 -14.85 36.40 -9.43
C LYS A 87 -15.59 36.48 -10.77
N ILE A 88 -15.86 35.31 -11.37
CA ILE A 88 -17.09 35.15 -12.12
C ILE A 88 -18.16 35.27 -11.05
N PHE A 89 -18.75 36.46 -10.92
CA PHE A 89 -19.98 36.61 -10.17
C PHE A 89 -21.04 35.81 -10.91
N HIS A 90 -21.22 34.53 -10.58
CA HIS A 90 -22.58 34.04 -10.51
C HIS A 90 -23.22 34.91 -9.43
N ALA A 91 -24.00 35.89 -9.86
CA ALA A 91 -24.81 36.67 -8.95
C ALA A 91 -25.76 35.68 -8.29
N HIS A 92 -25.38 35.22 -7.10
CA HIS A 92 -26.27 34.42 -6.29
C HIS A 92 -27.39 35.33 -5.83
N ASN A 93 -28.63 34.91 -6.05
CA ASN A 93 -29.77 35.66 -5.57
C ASN A 93 -29.97 35.31 -4.09
N LEU A 94 -29.70 36.29 -3.23
CA LEU A 94 -30.02 36.22 -1.81
C LEU A 94 -31.40 36.84 -1.61
N ASP A 95 -32.38 36.00 -1.30
CA ASP A 95 -33.71 36.43 -0.92
C ASP A 95 -33.86 36.30 0.60
N VAL A 96 -34.30 37.39 1.23
CA VAL A 96 -34.61 37.44 2.66
C VAL A 96 -36.00 38.04 2.80
N ASP A 97 -36.94 37.23 3.24
CA ASP A 97 -38.34 37.60 3.43
C ASP A 97 -38.88 37.02 4.75
N GLU A 98 -40.19 37.15 4.98
CA GLU A 98 -40.86 36.60 6.17
C GLU A 98 -40.83 35.06 6.19
N ASP A 99 -40.60 34.41 5.05
CA ASP A 99 -40.52 32.94 4.91
C ASP A 99 -39.08 32.42 5.08
N GLY A 100 -38.07 33.29 5.20
CA GLY A 100 -36.71 32.96 5.62
C GLY A 100 -35.59 33.49 4.72
N ILE A 101 -34.48 32.73 4.63
CA ILE A 101 -33.27 33.09 3.87
C ILE A 101 -33.02 32.04 2.79
N LYS A 102 -32.97 32.47 1.53
CA LYS A 102 -32.70 31.60 0.37
C LYS A 102 -31.52 32.13 -0.43
N ILE A 103 -30.65 31.22 -0.85
CA ILE A 103 -29.62 31.48 -1.87
C ILE A 103 -29.94 30.62 -3.09
N ASP A 104 -30.06 31.28 -4.24
CA ASP A 104 -30.43 30.67 -5.53
C ASP A 104 -31.72 29.86 -5.44
N ASN A 105 -32.78 30.51 -4.96
CA ASN A 105 -34.10 29.92 -4.75
C ASN A 105 -34.06 28.66 -3.86
N GLY A 106 -33.13 28.60 -2.91
CA GLY A 106 -33.00 27.49 -1.96
C GLY A 106 -32.14 26.32 -2.44
N LYS A 107 -31.54 26.39 -3.63
CA LYS A 107 -30.68 25.32 -4.16
C LYS A 107 -29.39 25.18 -3.37
N ILE A 108 -28.76 26.31 -3.02
CA ILE A 108 -27.48 26.33 -2.30
C ILE A 108 -27.74 26.36 -0.80
N LEU A 109 -28.58 27.30 -0.35
CA LEU A 109 -28.96 27.47 1.05
C LEU A 109 -30.45 27.78 1.11
N ASN A 110 -31.19 27.04 1.92
CA ASN A 110 -32.55 27.36 2.30
C ASN A 110 -32.65 27.30 3.83
N ILE A 111 -33.08 28.41 4.43
CA ILE A 111 -33.40 28.53 5.85
C ILE A 111 -34.84 29.00 5.91
N ASN A 112 -35.73 28.19 6.45
CA ASN A 112 -37.14 28.52 6.66
C ASN A 112 -37.63 27.85 7.94
N ASP A 113 -38.94 27.90 8.19
CA ASP A 113 -39.56 27.26 9.36
C ASP A 113 -39.39 25.73 9.38
N ASP A 114 -39.16 25.10 8.22
CA ASP A 114 -38.88 23.65 8.11
C ASP A 114 -37.42 23.28 8.43
N GLY A 115 -36.56 24.29 8.62
CA GLY A 115 -35.17 24.14 9.04
C GLY A 115 -34.14 24.68 8.06
N ILE A 116 -32.94 24.08 8.06
CA ILE A 116 -31.77 24.51 7.28
C ILE A 116 -31.36 23.40 6.34
N SER A 117 -31.22 23.72 5.05
CA SER A 117 -30.64 22.80 4.07
C SER A 117 -29.56 23.47 3.23
N ILE A 118 -28.49 22.71 2.97
CA ILE A 118 -27.41 23.09 2.06
C ILE A 118 -27.35 22.07 0.92
N ASN A 119 -27.28 22.56 -0.31
CA ASN A 119 -27.32 21.74 -1.53
C ASN A 119 -28.55 20.80 -1.55
N GLY A 120 -29.72 21.34 -1.20
CA GLY A 120 -30.97 20.58 -1.11
C GLY A 120 -30.95 19.43 -0.09
N GLY A 121 -30.17 19.54 0.98
CA GLY A 121 -30.10 18.52 2.04
C GLY A 121 -29.13 17.36 1.76
N LYS A 122 -28.34 17.45 0.67
CA LYS A 122 -27.27 16.48 0.37
C LYS A 122 -26.06 16.66 1.29
N THR A 123 -25.68 17.91 1.55
CA THR A 123 -24.49 18.22 2.37
C THR A 123 -24.87 18.38 3.84
N ILE A 124 -25.82 19.27 4.12
CA ILE A 124 -26.35 19.52 5.47
C ILE A 124 -27.87 19.58 5.37
N GLN A 125 -28.56 18.88 6.27
CA GLN A 125 -29.97 19.09 6.53
C GLN A 125 -30.20 19.12 8.03
N ILE A 126 -30.91 20.13 8.51
CA ILE A 126 -31.31 20.29 9.91
C ILE A 126 -32.79 20.59 9.88
N ASN A 127 -33.60 19.68 10.41
CA ASN A 127 -35.05 19.84 10.51
C ASN A 127 -35.55 19.14 11.77
N ASP A 128 -36.86 19.04 11.93
CA ASP A 128 -37.48 18.34 13.06
C ASP A 128 -37.14 16.84 13.13
N ASP A 129 -36.70 16.24 12.02
CA ASP A 129 -36.26 14.83 11.97
C ASP A 129 -34.80 14.64 12.43
N GLY A 130 -34.07 15.73 12.68
CA GLY A 130 -32.70 15.72 13.19
C GLY A 130 -31.68 16.42 12.28
N ILE A 131 -30.42 16.02 12.41
CA ILE A 131 -29.27 16.59 11.68
C ILE A 131 -28.67 15.54 10.76
N LYS A 132 -28.63 15.83 9.47
CA LYS A 132 -27.89 15.07 8.46
C LYS A 132 -26.65 15.84 8.02
N LEU A 133 -25.52 15.15 8.03
CA LEU A 133 -24.23 15.61 7.51
C LEU A 133 -23.70 14.56 6.53
N GLY A 134 -23.93 14.77 5.23
CA GLY A 134 -23.65 13.77 4.19
C GLY A 134 -24.38 12.44 4.45
N ASN A 135 -23.62 11.39 4.75
CA ASN A 135 -24.15 10.05 5.03
C ASN A 135 -24.45 9.80 6.51
N MET A 136 -24.11 10.73 7.40
CA MET A 136 -24.38 10.65 8.83
C MET A 136 -25.73 11.29 9.14
N VAL A 137 -26.58 10.60 9.89
CA VAL A 137 -27.85 11.12 10.40
C VAL A 137 -27.84 11.03 11.92
N ILE A 138 -28.16 12.13 12.58
CA ILE A 138 -28.28 12.26 14.04
C ILE A 138 -29.72 12.63 14.34
N ASN A 139 -30.46 11.75 14.98
CA ASN A 139 -31.85 11.98 15.36
C ASN A 139 -32.14 11.35 16.74
N ASP A 140 -33.42 11.28 17.12
CA ASP A 140 -33.85 10.71 18.40
C ASP A 140 -33.54 9.21 18.55
N GLU A 141 -33.19 8.52 17.46
CA GLU A 141 -32.75 7.12 17.46
C GLU A 141 -31.22 6.97 17.59
N GLY A 142 -30.49 8.08 17.66
CA GLY A 142 -29.04 8.14 17.81
C GLY A 142 -28.31 8.54 16.52
N ILE A 143 -27.06 8.10 16.38
CA ILE A 143 -26.23 8.37 15.19
C ILE A 143 -26.26 7.15 14.27
N SER A 144 -26.65 7.35 13.01
CA SER A 144 -26.68 6.31 11.98
C SER A 144 -25.94 6.75 10.72
N PHE A 145 -25.47 5.76 9.96
CA PHE A 145 -24.90 5.93 8.63
C PHE A 145 -25.73 5.06 7.67
N GLY A 146 -26.03 5.53 6.46
CA GLY A 146 -26.97 4.91 5.51
C GLY A 146 -26.85 3.37 5.34
N LYS A 147 -27.98 2.69 5.13
CA LYS A 147 -28.09 1.21 5.11
C LYS A 147 -27.31 0.56 3.95
N HIS A 148 -26.42 -0.37 4.30
CA HIS A 148 -25.80 -1.32 3.38
C HIS A 148 -26.79 -2.43 2.96
N HIS A 149 -26.93 -2.67 1.64
CA HIS A 149 -27.58 -3.88 1.15
C HIS A 149 -26.67 -5.10 1.39
N LYS A 150 -27.04 -5.95 2.36
CA LYS A 150 -26.48 -7.29 2.55
C LYS A 150 -26.83 -8.17 1.35
N LYS A 151 -25.83 -8.54 0.54
CA LYS A 151 -25.81 -9.84 -0.15
C LYS A 151 -24.56 -10.59 0.32
N SER A 152 -24.80 -11.63 1.11
CA SER A 152 -23.80 -12.61 1.55
C SER A 152 -23.18 -13.29 0.33
N PHE A 153 -21.84 -13.28 0.26
CA PHE A 153 -21.04 -14.10 -0.64
C PHE A 153 -19.66 -14.36 0.01
N ASP A 154 -19.61 -15.35 0.90
CA ASP A 154 -18.36 -15.84 1.47
C ASP A 154 -17.67 -16.80 0.51
N ASN A 155 -16.44 -16.44 0.10
CA ASN A 155 -15.22 -17.28 0.08
C ASN A 155 -14.19 -16.75 -0.93
N PHE A 156 -13.48 -15.69 -0.53
CA PHE A 156 -12.17 -15.27 -1.06
C PHE A 156 -11.42 -14.33 -0.09
N GLU A 157 -12.15 -13.72 0.86
CA GLU A 157 -11.69 -12.65 1.75
C GLU A 157 -10.72 -13.03 2.88
N ALA A 158 -10.36 -14.32 3.06
CA ALA A 158 -9.43 -14.73 4.12
C ALA A 158 -7.95 -14.31 3.90
N HIS A 159 -7.64 -13.59 2.81
CA HIS A 159 -6.26 -13.42 2.34
C HIS A 159 -5.74 -11.98 2.30
N PHE A 160 -6.51 -10.99 2.73
CA PHE A 160 -6.15 -9.57 2.55
C PHE A 160 -6.58 -8.65 3.72
N ASP A 161 -6.52 -9.11 4.97
CA ASP A 161 -6.68 -8.22 6.13
C ASP A 161 -5.36 -7.50 6.46
N ASN A 162 -5.38 -6.17 6.43
CA ASN A 162 -4.19 -5.31 6.61
C ASN A 162 -3.98 -4.83 8.05
N THR A 163 -4.79 -5.27 9.02
CA THR A 163 -4.62 -4.86 10.42
C THR A 163 -4.89 -5.94 11.47
N ASN A 164 -5.43 -7.10 11.08
CA ASN A 164 -5.58 -8.25 11.97
C ASN A 164 -5.37 -9.55 11.17
N PHE A 165 -4.30 -10.32 11.44
CA PHE A 165 -4.00 -11.54 10.65
C PHE A 165 -4.96 -12.71 10.94
N ASN A 166 -6.01 -12.49 11.74
CA ASN A 166 -7.09 -13.44 12.06
C ASN A 166 -8.45 -12.71 12.13
N THR A 167 -9.16 -12.73 11.00
CA THR A 167 -10.62 -12.63 10.77
C THR A 167 -11.40 -11.29 10.88
N GLU A 168 -12.25 -11.18 9.84
CA GLU A 168 -13.49 -10.42 9.55
C GLU A 168 -13.41 -8.99 8.99
N VAL A 169 -13.62 -8.97 7.67
CA VAL A 169 -13.55 -7.92 6.65
C VAL A 169 -14.85 -7.14 6.54
N HIS A 170 -14.78 -5.86 6.19
CA HIS A 170 -15.72 -5.23 5.24
C HIS A 170 -15.06 -4.05 4.51
N VAL A 171 -14.96 -4.16 3.17
CA VAL A 171 -15.29 -3.16 2.12
C VAL A 171 -14.77 -3.69 0.75
N GLU A 172 -15.73 -4.08 -0.10
CA GLU A 172 -15.69 -4.30 -1.55
C GLU A 172 -14.58 -5.21 -2.13
N SER A 173 -14.96 -6.46 -2.45
CA SER A 173 -14.22 -7.31 -3.38
C SER A 173 -14.26 -6.69 -4.78
N LEU A 174 -13.11 -6.22 -5.26
CA LEU A 174 -12.96 -5.72 -6.62
C LEU A 174 -13.21 -6.88 -7.62
N PRO A 175 -13.91 -6.66 -8.76
CA PRO A 175 -14.11 -7.69 -9.77
C PRO A 175 -12.79 -8.11 -10.41
N LEU A 176 -12.68 -9.39 -10.78
CA LEU A 176 -11.58 -9.91 -11.60
C LEU A 176 -11.73 -9.35 -13.02
N VAL A 177 -10.72 -8.61 -13.47
CA VAL A 177 -10.74 -7.95 -14.80
C VAL A 177 -9.78 -8.62 -15.78
N ASP A 178 -8.75 -9.31 -15.30
CA ASP A 178 -7.77 -9.99 -16.16
C ASP A 178 -7.14 -11.20 -15.47
N GLU A 179 -6.83 -12.24 -16.26
CA GLU A 179 -6.12 -13.44 -15.81
C GLU A 179 -5.15 -13.95 -16.89
N HIS A 180 -3.89 -14.19 -16.50
CA HIS A 180 -2.86 -14.78 -17.38
C HIS A 180 -2.19 -15.98 -16.73
N GLU A 181 -1.73 -16.92 -17.54
CA GLU A 181 -0.94 -18.07 -17.12
C GLU A 181 0.34 -18.21 -17.94
N PHE A 182 1.44 -18.53 -17.27
CA PHE A 182 2.76 -18.74 -17.90
C PHE A 182 3.41 -20.02 -17.39
N ASP A 183 3.94 -20.81 -18.31
CA ASP A 183 4.80 -21.94 -17.96
C ASP A 183 6.10 -21.45 -17.33
N ILE A 184 6.60 -22.23 -16.37
CA ILE A 184 7.89 -21.96 -15.70
C ILE A 184 9.07 -22.65 -16.37
N THR A 185 8.83 -23.43 -17.42
CA THR A 185 9.88 -24.10 -18.19
C THR A 185 10.87 -23.05 -18.70
N ASP A 186 12.16 -23.27 -18.45
CA ASP A 186 13.27 -22.35 -18.78
C ASP A 186 13.27 -20.99 -18.07
N LEU A 187 12.25 -20.70 -17.26
CA LEU A 187 12.14 -19.45 -16.52
C LEU A 187 13.16 -19.40 -15.37
N LYS A 188 14.00 -18.37 -15.37
CA LYS A 188 14.98 -18.10 -14.31
C LYS A 188 14.63 -16.89 -13.48
N LYS A 189 13.80 -15.98 -14.01
CA LYS A 189 13.49 -14.71 -13.35
C LYS A 189 12.06 -14.26 -13.57
N ILE A 190 11.43 -13.77 -12.51
CA ILE A 190 10.14 -13.07 -12.56
C ILE A 190 10.37 -11.62 -12.10
N VAL A 191 9.96 -10.66 -12.91
CA VAL A 191 10.02 -9.22 -12.61
C VAL A 191 8.59 -8.69 -12.52
N ILE A 192 8.19 -8.22 -11.34
CA ILE A 192 6.87 -7.63 -11.08
C ILE A 192 7.06 -6.14 -10.89
N SER A 193 6.39 -5.32 -11.70
CA SER A 193 6.53 -3.86 -11.67
C SER A 193 5.16 -3.19 -11.67
N TYR A 194 4.72 -2.75 -10.49
CA TYR A 194 3.49 -1.99 -10.30
C TYR A 194 3.74 -0.65 -9.64
N ALA A 195 3.33 0.44 -10.28
CA ALA A 195 3.47 1.75 -9.68
C ALA A 195 2.52 1.93 -8.49
N ASN A 196 1.25 1.56 -8.62
CA ASN A 196 0.23 1.81 -7.61
C ASN A 196 -0.73 0.61 -7.51
N ALA A 197 -0.41 -0.38 -6.67
CA ALA A 197 -1.28 -1.55 -6.49
C ALA A 197 -1.01 -2.25 -5.15
N SER A 198 -2.04 -2.92 -4.61
CA SER A 198 -1.83 -3.93 -3.56
C SER A 198 -1.45 -5.25 -4.21
N LEU A 199 -0.24 -5.71 -3.97
CA LEU A 199 0.32 -6.94 -4.53
C LEU A 199 0.31 -8.05 -3.50
N LYS A 200 -0.23 -9.21 -3.86
CA LYS A 200 -0.05 -10.47 -3.13
C LYS A 200 0.62 -11.49 -4.04
N VAL A 201 1.85 -11.84 -3.69
CA VAL A 201 2.65 -12.86 -4.37
C VAL A 201 2.70 -14.08 -3.47
N GLU A 202 2.16 -15.20 -3.89
CA GLU A 202 2.05 -16.38 -3.04
C GLU A 202 2.43 -17.66 -3.76
N ALA A 203 2.96 -18.61 -3.00
CA ALA A 203 3.25 -19.93 -3.52
C ALA A 203 1.96 -20.68 -3.89
N SER A 204 2.02 -21.47 -4.96
CA SER A 204 0.91 -22.28 -5.47
C SER A 204 1.36 -23.72 -5.70
N ASP A 205 0.43 -24.65 -5.52
CA ASP A 205 0.61 -26.07 -5.91
C ASP A 205 0.38 -26.31 -7.42
N GLY A 206 -0.03 -25.27 -8.16
CA GLY A 206 -0.16 -25.32 -9.61
C GLY A 206 1.20 -25.35 -10.33
N GLU A 207 1.17 -25.71 -11.62
CA GLU A 207 2.39 -25.85 -12.44
C GLU A 207 2.83 -24.56 -13.14
N LYS A 208 1.92 -23.58 -13.22
CA LYS A 208 2.11 -22.31 -13.94
C LYS A 208 2.11 -21.12 -13.01
N VAL A 209 2.83 -20.07 -13.41
CA VAL A 209 2.63 -18.74 -12.83
C VAL A 209 1.26 -18.24 -13.27
N LYS A 210 0.42 -17.82 -12.32
CA LYS A 210 -0.90 -17.23 -12.61
C LYS A 210 -0.95 -15.81 -12.08
N ILE A 211 -1.42 -14.89 -12.91
CA ILE A 211 -1.57 -13.47 -12.59
C ILE A 211 -3.05 -13.15 -12.66
N ARG A 212 -3.58 -12.52 -11.62
CA ARG A 212 -4.98 -12.11 -11.52
C ARG A 212 -5.04 -10.65 -11.12
N GLU A 213 -5.74 -9.85 -11.91
CA GLU A 213 -5.97 -8.45 -11.61
C GLU A 213 -7.42 -8.19 -11.24
N TYR A 214 -7.59 -7.45 -10.15
CA TYR A 214 -8.88 -7.02 -9.66
C TYR A 214 -8.90 -5.50 -9.60
N MET A 215 -9.89 -4.89 -10.25
CA MET A 215 -9.94 -3.43 -10.40
C MET A 215 -11.32 -2.87 -10.19
N SER A 216 -11.41 -1.62 -9.73
CA SER A 216 -12.70 -0.92 -9.59
C SER A 216 -13.33 -0.52 -10.93
N ARG A 217 -12.56 -0.56 -12.02
CA ARG A 217 -13.00 -0.28 -13.39
C ARG A 217 -12.42 -1.36 -14.30
N ASN A 218 -13.22 -1.82 -15.28
CA ASN A 218 -12.79 -2.80 -16.27
C ASN A 218 -12.49 -2.09 -17.59
N ASN A 219 -11.24 -1.72 -17.80
CA ASN A 219 -10.76 -1.16 -19.06
C ASN A 219 -9.50 -1.92 -19.51
N PRO A 220 -9.46 -2.48 -20.74
CA PRO A 220 -8.29 -3.16 -21.28
C PRO A 220 -6.99 -2.36 -21.22
N ASP A 221 -7.05 -1.02 -21.27
CA ASP A 221 -5.86 -0.18 -21.17
C ASP A 221 -5.19 -0.23 -19.79
N TYR A 222 -5.96 -0.55 -18.74
CA TYR A 222 -5.47 -0.65 -17.36
C TYR A 222 -4.85 -2.02 -17.05
N GLN A 223 -5.20 -3.03 -17.84
CA GLN A 223 -4.77 -4.42 -17.64
C GLN A 223 -3.26 -4.59 -17.78
N VAL A 224 -2.77 -5.63 -17.11
CA VAL A 224 -1.35 -5.99 -17.04
C VAL A 224 -0.75 -6.20 -18.42
N ARG A 225 0.46 -5.68 -18.60
CA ARG A 225 1.32 -5.95 -19.75
C ARG A 225 2.35 -6.99 -19.35
N THR A 226 2.41 -8.05 -20.12
CA THR A 226 3.36 -9.14 -19.89
C THR A 226 4.37 -9.23 -21.03
N GLU A 227 5.64 -9.44 -20.69
CA GLU A 227 6.71 -9.70 -21.64
C GLU A 227 7.42 -10.98 -21.23
N LEU A 228 7.39 -12.00 -22.08
CA LEU A 228 8.20 -13.20 -21.91
C LEU A 228 9.39 -13.15 -22.86
N SER A 229 10.57 -12.94 -22.29
CA SER A 229 11.86 -13.17 -22.96
C SER A 229 12.42 -14.51 -22.48
N SER A 230 13.32 -15.14 -23.23
CA SER A 230 13.69 -16.57 -23.12
C SER A 230 13.84 -17.17 -21.71
N ASP A 231 14.23 -16.41 -20.69
CA ASP A 231 14.32 -16.87 -19.30
C ASP A 231 13.68 -15.92 -18.26
N THR A 232 13.01 -14.86 -18.71
CA THR A 232 12.50 -13.79 -17.84
C THR A 232 11.08 -13.40 -18.22
N LEU A 233 10.16 -13.55 -17.25
CA LEU A 233 8.79 -13.06 -17.30
C LEU A 233 8.74 -11.68 -16.62
N LYS A 234 8.33 -10.67 -17.36
CA LYS A 234 8.00 -9.36 -16.80
C LYS A 234 6.49 -9.20 -16.72
N VAL A 235 6.03 -8.75 -15.56
CA VAL A 235 4.65 -8.42 -15.24
C VAL A 235 4.62 -6.93 -14.92
N ILE A 236 4.07 -6.13 -15.82
CA ILE A 236 4.16 -4.67 -15.80
C ILE A 236 2.74 -4.13 -15.73
N GLN A 237 2.46 -3.24 -14.77
CA GLN A 237 1.19 -2.55 -14.68
C GLN A 237 0.79 -1.90 -16.00
N GLY A 238 -0.51 -1.96 -16.33
CA GLY A 238 -1.10 -1.18 -17.42
C GLY A 238 -1.14 0.33 -17.13
N ASN A 239 -1.85 1.05 -17.99
CA ASN A 239 -2.05 2.48 -17.81
C ASN A 239 -2.89 2.73 -16.55
N VAL A 240 -2.61 3.83 -15.84
CA VAL A 240 -3.45 4.27 -14.72
C VAL A 240 -4.03 5.62 -15.10
N PRO A 241 -5.37 5.78 -15.05
CA PRO A 241 -6.00 7.05 -15.34
C PRO A 241 -5.54 8.10 -14.31
N HIS A 242 -5.35 9.33 -14.78
CA HIS A 242 -4.91 10.46 -14.00
C HIS A 242 -6.05 11.06 -13.16
N PHE A 243 -7.24 11.20 -13.75
CA PHE A 243 -8.39 11.87 -13.13
C PHE A 243 -9.40 10.88 -12.56
N LEU A 244 -9.52 9.70 -13.16
CA LEU A 244 -10.41 8.66 -12.63
C LEU A 244 -9.75 7.89 -11.47
N PRO A 245 -10.43 7.72 -10.32
CA PRO A 245 -9.91 6.86 -9.27
C PRO A 245 -9.91 5.41 -9.75
N LEU A 246 -8.75 4.75 -9.62
CA LEU A 246 -8.58 3.34 -9.94
C LEU A 246 -7.98 2.61 -8.74
N LYS A 247 -8.75 1.67 -8.15
CA LYS A 247 -8.25 0.73 -7.15
C LYS A 247 -7.73 -0.52 -7.87
N ILE A 248 -6.50 -0.92 -7.60
CA ILE A 248 -5.86 -2.10 -8.19
C ILE A 248 -5.39 -3.06 -7.10
N LYS A 249 -5.84 -4.31 -7.17
CA LYS A 249 -5.33 -5.45 -6.39
C LYS A 249 -4.83 -6.52 -7.36
N VAL A 250 -3.66 -7.09 -7.09
CA VAL A 250 -3.05 -8.11 -7.95
C VAL A 250 -2.67 -9.31 -7.12
N GLN A 251 -3.10 -10.49 -7.56
CA GLN A 251 -2.67 -11.77 -7.02
C GLN A 251 -1.76 -12.47 -8.03
N ILE A 252 -0.55 -12.83 -7.60
CA ILE A 252 0.43 -13.55 -8.42
C ILE A 252 0.75 -14.86 -7.71
N LEU A 253 0.32 -15.95 -8.31
CA LEU A 253 0.55 -17.31 -7.85
C LEU A 253 1.80 -17.85 -8.53
N ILE A 254 2.83 -18.17 -7.76
CA ILE A 254 4.08 -18.73 -8.27
C ILE A 254 4.18 -20.21 -7.85
N PRO A 255 4.41 -21.16 -8.77
CA PRO A 255 4.59 -22.56 -8.43
C PRO A 255 5.67 -22.77 -7.36
N LYS A 256 5.40 -23.60 -6.34
CA LYS A 256 6.36 -23.89 -5.25
C LYS A 256 7.72 -24.38 -5.75
N GLN A 257 7.75 -25.09 -6.87
CA GLN A 257 8.95 -25.64 -7.50
C GLN A 257 9.80 -24.60 -8.24
N PHE A 258 9.30 -23.38 -8.44
CA PHE A 258 10.10 -22.33 -9.07
C PHE A 258 11.27 -21.93 -8.17
N ALA A 259 12.49 -22.09 -8.68
CA ALA A 259 13.73 -21.87 -7.93
C ALA A 259 14.59 -20.72 -8.48
N GLY A 260 13.96 -19.81 -9.22
CA GLY A 260 14.63 -18.66 -9.84
C GLY A 260 14.71 -17.43 -8.94
N ASP A 261 14.90 -16.29 -9.58
CA ASP A 261 14.96 -14.98 -8.96
C ASP A 261 13.61 -14.25 -9.06
N LEU A 262 13.22 -13.58 -7.98
CA LEU A 262 12.03 -12.74 -7.91
C LEU A 262 12.44 -11.28 -7.67
N GLN A 263 12.09 -10.39 -8.60
CA GLN A 263 12.27 -8.95 -8.47
C GLN A 263 10.92 -8.26 -8.42
N ILE A 264 10.69 -7.44 -7.40
CA ILE A 264 9.42 -6.73 -7.20
C ILE A 264 9.70 -5.24 -7.05
N LEU A 265 9.14 -4.44 -7.95
CA LEU A 265 9.18 -2.99 -7.92
C LEU A 265 7.76 -2.49 -7.63
N ASN A 266 7.57 -1.88 -6.46
CA ASN A 266 6.28 -1.29 -6.10
C ASN A 266 6.45 0.16 -5.63
N ARG A 267 5.99 1.14 -6.42
CA ARG A 267 6.20 2.55 -6.04
C ARG A 267 5.31 2.94 -4.86
N SER A 268 4.03 2.58 -4.90
CA SER A 268 3.07 2.82 -3.84
C SER A 268 2.13 1.62 -3.70
N GLY A 269 1.91 1.17 -2.48
CA GLY A 269 0.98 0.08 -2.20
C GLY A 269 1.51 -0.92 -1.18
N ASN A 270 0.71 -1.93 -0.91
CA ASN A 270 1.05 -3.00 0.01
C ASN A 270 1.62 -4.18 -0.79
N LEU A 271 2.78 -4.68 -0.40
CA LEU A 271 3.38 -5.88 -0.93
C LEU A 271 3.33 -6.98 0.12
N GLN A 272 2.65 -8.06 -0.21
CA GLN A 272 2.63 -9.30 0.57
C GLN A 272 3.26 -10.43 -0.23
N VAL A 273 4.24 -11.13 0.35
CA VAL A 273 4.91 -12.28 -0.26
C VAL A 273 4.82 -13.47 0.70
N GLN A 274 4.27 -14.60 0.25
CA GLN A 274 3.98 -15.73 1.14
C GLN A 274 4.39 -17.10 0.59
N GLY A 275 4.99 -17.93 1.45
CA GLY A 275 5.14 -19.37 1.22
C GLY A 275 6.17 -19.78 0.16
N LEU A 276 6.95 -18.83 -0.37
CA LEU A 276 7.97 -19.08 -1.39
C LEU A 276 9.26 -19.58 -0.72
N THR A 277 9.56 -20.87 -0.89
CA THR A 277 10.59 -21.56 -0.10
C THR A 277 11.76 -22.14 -0.90
N ASN A 278 11.73 -22.00 -2.22
CA ASN A 278 12.75 -22.54 -3.13
C ASN A 278 13.46 -21.46 -3.95
N LEU A 279 13.12 -20.18 -3.78
CA LEU A 279 13.69 -19.09 -4.58
C LEU A 279 15.19 -18.93 -4.32
N ASN A 280 15.94 -18.65 -5.37
CA ASN A 280 17.34 -18.28 -5.22
C ASN A 280 17.45 -16.88 -4.58
N LYS A 281 16.87 -15.87 -5.23
CA LYS A 281 16.94 -14.48 -4.76
C LYS A 281 15.58 -13.81 -4.73
N ILE A 282 15.35 -12.98 -3.72
CA ILE A 282 14.23 -12.03 -3.67
C ILE A 282 14.84 -10.62 -3.58
N ASN A 283 14.48 -9.75 -4.51
CA ASN A 283 14.79 -8.33 -4.46
C ASN A 283 13.49 -7.52 -4.50
N SER A 284 13.24 -6.70 -3.49
CA SER A 284 12.04 -5.88 -3.40
C SER A 284 12.40 -4.40 -3.20
N ASP A 285 11.92 -3.55 -4.11
CA ASP A 285 12.01 -2.09 -4.00
C ASP A 285 10.61 -1.53 -3.81
N VAL A 286 10.29 -1.07 -2.59
CA VAL A 286 9.01 -0.43 -2.27
C VAL A 286 9.22 1.02 -1.84
N ARG A 287 8.70 1.98 -2.61
CA ARG A 287 8.91 3.39 -2.28
C ARG A 287 7.98 3.87 -1.16
N SER A 288 6.73 3.42 -1.12
CA SER A 288 5.76 3.82 -0.09
C SER A 288 4.74 2.72 0.18
N GLY A 289 4.60 2.29 1.43
CA GLY A 289 3.57 1.34 1.85
C GLY A 289 4.10 0.25 2.78
N LEU A 290 3.42 -0.89 2.81
CA LEU A 290 3.76 -2.01 3.70
C LEU A 290 4.41 -3.15 2.91
N ILE A 291 5.49 -3.71 3.42
CA ILE A 291 6.10 -4.95 2.94
C ILE A 291 5.88 -6.02 4.00
N TYR A 292 5.24 -7.13 3.64
CA TYR A 292 5.06 -8.29 4.50
C TYR A 292 5.57 -9.55 3.81
N LEU A 293 6.63 -10.15 4.34
CA LEU A 293 7.15 -11.44 3.92
C LEU A 293 6.82 -12.48 4.99
N ASN A 294 6.15 -13.56 4.60
CA ASN A 294 5.81 -14.65 5.51
C ASN A 294 6.15 -16.03 4.94
N ASN A 295 6.70 -16.91 5.78
CA ASN A 295 7.06 -18.29 5.40
C ASN A 295 7.96 -18.33 4.15
N ILE A 296 9.06 -17.59 4.20
CA ILE A 296 10.00 -17.45 3.08
C ILE A 296 11.27 -18.24 3.35
N LYS A 297 11.75 -18.94 2.33
CA LYS A 297 13.09 -19.53 2.32
C LYS A 297 13.78 -19.27 0.98
N ASN A 298 14.98 -18.71 1.03
CA ASN A 298 15.75 -18.34 -0.15
C ASN A 298 17.26 -18.25 0.12
N ASN A 299 18.07 -18.06 -0.92
CA ASN A 299 19.53 -17.89 -0.75
C ASN A 299 19.90 -16.45 -0.41
N GLN A 300 19.26 -15.47 -1.05
CA GLN A 300 19.57 -14.05 -0.87
C GLN A 300 18.32 -13.18 -0.83
N LEU A 301 18.21 -12.33 0.19
CA LEU A 301 17.09 -11.40 0.36
C LEU A 301 17.59 -9.96 0.34
N MET A 302 16.99 -9.11 -0.49
CA MET A 302 17.23 -7.67 -0.51
C MET A 302 15.90 -6.93 -0.48
N ILE A 303 15.74 -6.01 0.47
CA ILE A 303 14.55 -5.18 0.63
C ILE A 303 14.99 -3.72 0.75
N ASN A 304 14.52 -2.87 -0.16
CA ASN A 304 14.66 -1.43 -0.07
C ASN A 304 13.29 -0.80 0.14
N ALA A 305 13.08 -0.20 1.30
CA ALA A 305 11.84 0.45 1.70
C ALA A 305 12.08 1.94 1.97
N ASN A 306 11.60 2.83 1.09
CA ASN A 306 11.83 4.26 1.29
C ASN A 306 10.90 4.87 2.36
N SER A 307 9.65 4.41 2.45
CA SER A 307 8.72 4.85 3.50
C SER A 307 7.70 3.77 3.81
N GLY A 308 7.52 3.46 5.10
CA GLY A 308 6.45 2.59 5.57
C GLY A 308 6.95 1.45 6.46
N LYS A 309 6.23 0.32 6.48
CA LYS A 309 6.47 -0.77 7.42
C LYS A 309 7.04 -1.98 6.69
N VAL A 310 8.13 -2.54 7.21
CA VAL A 310 8.68 -3.82 6.74
C VAL A 310 8.46 -4.85 7.83
N THR A 311 7.81 -5.96 7.50
CA THR A 311 7.56 -7.07 8.42
C THR A 311 8.01 -8.37 7.79
N LEU A 312 8.94 -9.07 8.45
CA LEU A 312 9.39 -10.41 8.08
C LEU A 312 8.96 -11.36 9.19
N ASP A 313 8.25 -12.43 8.82
CA ASP A 313 7.75 -13.43 9.75
C ASP A 313 8.05 -14.84 9.23
N ASN A 314 8.79 -15.63 10.00
CA ASN A 314 9.28 -16.95 9.60
C ASN A 314 10.04 -16.91 8.26
N VAL A 315 11.18 -16.22 8.25
CA VAL A 315 12.03 -16.01 7.07
C VAL A 315 13.41 -16.63 7.28
N TYR A 316 13.83 -17.51 6.38
CA TYR A 316 15.12 -18.20 6.43
C TYR A 316 15.95 -17.90 5.18
N VAL A 317 17.01 -17.11 5.34
CA VAL A 317 17.94 -16.76 4.26
C VAL A 317 19.24 -17.55 4.43
N GLN A 318 19.63 -18.34 3.43
CA GLN A 318 20.83 -19.18 3.51
C GLN A 318 22.15 -18.40 3.40
N GLY A 319 22.10 -17.21 2.81
CA GLY A 319 23.27 -16.35 2.58
C GLY A 319 23.02 -14.94 3.10
N ALA A 320 23.16 -13.95 2.24
CA ALA A 320 23.08 -12.55 2.62
C ALA A 320 21.62 -12.05 2.67
N MET A 321 21.27 -11.35 3.75
CA MET A 321 20.02 -10.60 3.90
C MET A 321 20.33 -9.11 4.07
N ALA A 322 19.83 -8.27 3.18
CA ALA A 322 19.96 -6.82 3.27
C ALA A 322 18.58 -6.15 3.36
N ILE A 323 18.39 -5.28 4.34
CA ILE A 323 17.18 -4.46 4.49
C ILE A 323 17.60 -3.01 4.66
N ASP A 324 17.26 -2.13 3.70
CA ASP A 324 17.42 -0.68 3.81
C ASP A 324 16.04 -0.03 3.97
N SER A 325 15.76 0.48 5.17
CA SER A 325 14.53 1.20 5.48
C SER A 325 14.84 2.67 5.77
N ARG A 326 14.49 3.57 4.85
CA ARG A 326 14.77 5.00 5.05
C ARG A 326 13.90 5.60 6.17
N SER A 327 12.63 5.22 6.27
CA SER A 327 11.75 5.68 7.35
C SER A 327 10.63 4.69 7.66
N GLY A 328 10.31 4.55 8.95
CA GLY A 328 9.20 3.72 9.44
C GLY A 328 9.63 2.64 10.43
N VAL A 329 9.03 1.46 10.36
CA VAL A 329 9.27 0.37 11.32
C VAL A 329 9.67 -0.90 10.57
N THR A 330 10.78 -1.50 10.99
CA THR A 330 11.19 -2.84 10.57
C THR A 330 10.93 -3.82 11.71
N GLU A 331 10.06 -4.79 11.48
CA GLU A 331 9.68 -5.84 12.42
C GLU A 331 10.13 -7.21 11.89
N LEU A 332 10.88 -7.94 12.72
CA LEU A 332 11.41 -9.27 12.43
C LEU A 332 10.87 -10.24 13.47
N SER A 333 10.29 -11.36 13.02
CA SER A 333 9.77 -12.44 13.85
C SER A 333 10.27 -13.77 13.30
N SER A 334 11.04 -14.53 14.09
CA SER A 334 11.61 -15.82 13.64
C SER A 334 12.37 -15.69 12.32
N VAL A 335 13.42 -14.86 12.30
CA VAL A 335 14.20 -14.55 11.10
C VAL A 335 15.63 -15.07 11.25
N TYR A 336 16.11 -15.82 10.25
CA TYR A 336 17.49 -16.32 10.20
C TYR A 336 18.23 -15.80 8.97
N SER A 337 19.48 -15.36 9.16
CA SER A 337 20.45 -15.13 8.09
C SER A 337 21.87 -15.18 8.67
N PRO A 338 22.81 -15.95 8.10
CA PRO A 338 24.20 -15.98 8.58
C PRO A 338 24.95 -14.68 8.31
N ASP A 339 24.44 -13.84 7.40
CA ASP A 339 24.97 -12.52 7.08
C ASP A 339 23.82 -11.53 6.86
N PHE A 340 23.29 -10.94 7.94
CA PHE A 340 22.30 -9.87 7.84
C PHE A 340 22.94 -8.48 7.88
N ASN A 341 22.40 -7.56 7.09
CA ASN A 341 22.70 -6.13 7.14
C ASN A 341 21.40 -5.33 7.11
N ILE A 342 21.00 -4.79 8.26
CA ILE A 342 19.73 -4.09 8.43
C ILE A 342 20.02 -2.62 8.73
N GLU A 343 19.65 -1.73 7.83
CA GLU A 343 19.79 -0.28 7.97
C GLU A 343 18.42 0.39 8.15
N ALA A 344 18.30 1.28 9.15
CA ALA A 344 17.17 2.17 9.32
C ALA A 344 17.62 3.63 9.51
N ARG A 345 17.35 4.52 8.55
CA ARG A 345 17.78 5.93 8.66
C ARG A 345 16.95 6.71 9.68
N SER A 346 15.62 6.63 9.60
CA SER A 346 14.70 7.34 10.50
C SER A 346 13.56 6.41 10.92
N GLY A 347 13.86 5.43 11.77
CA GLY A 347 12.91 4.36 12.08
C GLY A 347 13.27 3.51 13.29
N SER A 348 12.37 2.59 13.63
CA SER A 348 12.62 1.60 14.70
C SER A 348 12.82 0.22 14.11
N ILE A 349 13.79 -0.52 14.65
CA ILE A 349 14.05 -1.92 14.31
C ILE A 349 13.66 -2.75 15.52
N LYS A 350 12.74 -3.70 15.33
CA LYS A 350 12.27 -4.62 16.37
C LYS A 350 12.43 -6.04 15.86
N GLY A 351 13.11 -6.88 16.61
CA GLY A 351 13.32 -8.28 16.30
C GLY A 351 12.99 -9.17 17.48
N VAL A 352 12.25 -10.24 17.22
CA VAL A 352 12.02 -11.36 18.16
C VAL A 352 12.41 -12.64 17.45
N ASP A 353 13.10 -13.52 18.17
CA ASP A 353 13.66 -14.76 17.65
C ASP A 353 14.51 -14.54 16.39
N VAL A 354 15.39 -13.54 16.44
CA VAL A 354 16.38 -13.28 15.39
C VAL A 354 17.54 -14.25 15.57
N SER A 355 17.98 -14.89 14.48
CA SER A 355 19.09 -15.82 14.50
C SER A 355 20.10 -15.54 13.39
N GLY A 356 21.37 -15.89 13.64
CA GLY A 356 22.46 -15.74 12.68
C GLY A 356 23.50 -14.70 13.11
N ALA A 357 24.06 -13.96 12.16
CA ALA A 357 25.11 -12.98 12.43
C ALA A 357 25.05 -11.78 11.47
N GLY A 358 25.67 -10.67 11.86
CA GLY A 358 25.79 -9.50 10.99
C GLY A 358 25.58 -8.16 11.68
N LYS A 359 25.11 -7.19 10.89
CA LYS A 359 25.08 -5.78 11.24
C LYS A 359 23.66 -5.20 11.29
N VAL A 360 23.42 -4.36 12.30
CA VAL A 360 22.22 -3.52 12.41
C VAL A 360 22.64 -2.07 12.61
N LEU A 361 22.22 -1.18 11.71
CA LEU A 361 22.51 0.24 11.74
C LEU A 361 21.22 1.05 11.85
N ALA A 362 21.15 1.95 12.82
CA ALA A 362 20.14 3.00 12.86
C ALA A 362 20.79 4.39 12.93
N LYS A 363 20.26 5.36 12.19
CA LYS A 363 20.69 6.76 12.37
C LYS A 363 19.90 7.47 13.47
N SER A 364 18.63 7.12 13.66
CA SER A 364 17.86 7.57 14.81
C SER A 364 16.75 6.59 15.14
N GLY A 365 16.39 6.48 16.42
CA GLY A 365 15.26 5.66 16.87
C GLY A 365 15.66 4.56 17.84
N THR A 366 14.86 3.49 17.88
CA THR A 366 15.06 2.37 18.81
C THR A 366 15.40 1.10 18.02
N ILE A 367 16.48 0.44 18.43
CA ILE A 367 16.80 -0.93 18.05
C ILE A 367 16.46 -1.82 19.25
N LYS A 368 15.53 -2.76 19.07
CA LYS A 368 15.19 -3.78 20.08
C LYS A 368 15.31 -5.15 19.43
N LEU A 369 16.30 -5.95 19.82
CA LEU A 369 16.52 -7.29 19.28
C LEU A 369 16.48 -8.32 20.40
N ILE A 370 15.77 -9.42 20.19
CA ILE A 370 15.81 -10.61 21.02
C ILE A 370 16.38 -11.71 20.14
N PHE A 371 17.59 -12.14 20.46
CA PHE A 371 18.29 -13.17 19.71
C PHE A 371 17.88 -14.54 20.24
N LYS A 372 17.63 -15.47 19.31
CA LYS A 372 17.40 -16.88 19.61
C LYS A 372 18.68 -17.70 19.49
N GLU A 373 19.49 -17.42 18.47
CA GLU A 373 20.77 -18.12 18.22
C GLU A 373 21.73 -17.18 17.48
N ILE A 374 22.96 -17.04 17.95
CA ILE A 374 23.98 -16.22 17.30
C ILE A 374 25.05 -17.13 16.72
N THR A 375 25.32 -17.00 15.41
CA THR A 375 26.24 -17.89 14.69
C THR A 375 27.56 -17.23 14.32
N GLY A 376 27.79 -16.00 14.79
CA GLY A 376 28.96 -15.18 14.43
C GLY A 376 28.83 -13.77 14.98
N ASP A 377 29.72 -12.88 14.56
CA ASP A 377 29.81 -11.53 15.13
C ASP A 377 28.54 -10.69 14.90
N ILE A 378 28.21 -9.89 15.92
CA ILE A 378 27.08 -8.97 15.91
C ILE A 378 27.58 -7.54 16.07
N SER A 379 27.24 -6.67 15.12
CA SER A 379 27.54 -5.23 15.19
C SER A 379 26.25 -4.42 15.20
N VAL A 380 26.04 -3.61 16.23
CA VAL A 380 24.86 -2.73 16.34
C VAL A 380 25.27 -1.28 16.54
N ASP A 381 24.97 -0.45 15.55
CA ASP A 381 25.30 0.98 15.54
C ASP A 381 24.02 1.83 15.60
N ASN A 382 23.94 2.77 16.54
CA ASN A 382 22.86 3.76 16.59
C ASN A 382 23.40 5.18 16.80
N SER A 383 23.25 6.09 15.83
CA SER A 383 23.75 7.46 16.03
C SER A 383 23.01 8.19 17.17
N SER A 384 21.69 8.04 17.25
CA SER A 384 20.89 8.69 18.29
C SER A 384 19.70 7.83 18.71
N GLY A 385 19.73 7.30 19.93
CA GLY A 385 18.57 6.63 20.52
C GLY A 385 18.93 5.45 21.41
N THR A 386 18.08 4.43 21.41
CA THR A 386 18.23 3.28 22.32
C THR A 386 18.59 2.02 21.54
N ILE A 387 19.60 1.31 21.99
CA ILE A 387 19.88 -0.08 21.61
C ILE A 387 19.50 -0.94 22.80
N LYS A 388 18.59 -1.90 22.59
CA LYS A 388 18.24 -2.93 23.55
C LYS A 388 18.40 -4.29 22.90
N MET A 389 19.27 -5.13 23.46
CA MET A 389 19.50 -6.49 22.98
C MET A 389 19.25 -7.46 24.13
N MET A 390 18.60 -8.58 23.84
CA MET A 390 18.51 -9.72 24.72
C MET A 390 19.30 -10.85 24.08
N MET A 391 20.33 -11.29 24.78
CA MET A 391 21.27 -12.31 24.31
C MET A 391 20.83 -13.70 24.79
N PRO A 392 21.20 -14.81 24.10
CA PRO A 392 20.93 -16.14 24.63
C PRO A 392 21.65 -16.37 25.97
N GLU A 393 20.96 -16.96 26.95
CA GLU A 393 21.43 -17.03 28.35
C GLU A 393 22.71 -17.83 28.56
N ASN A 394 22.98 -18.82 27.69
CA ASN A 394 24.08 -19.77 27.85
C ASN A 394 25.25 -19.50 26.89
N ASP A 395 25.21 -18.40 26.14
CA ASP A 395 26.26 -18.07 25.19
C ASP A 395 27.50 -17.52 25.92
N SER A 396 28.68 -17.83 25.36
CA SER A 396 29.93 -17.18 25.76
C SER A 396 30.43 -16.31 24.62
N TYR A 397 30.71 -15.04 24.91
CA TYR A 397 31.06 -14.05 23.89
C TYR A 397 31.89 -12.91 24.47
N ALA A 398 32.71 -12.30 23.61
CA ALA A 398 33.38 -11.05 23.90
C ALA A 398 32.43 -9.89 23.58
N PHE A 399 32.52 -8.79 24.32
CA PHE A 399 31.72 -7.60 24.03
C PHE A 399 32.54 -6.33 24.11
N ASP A 400 32.17 -5.38 23.26
CA ASP A 400 32.66 -4.02 23.25
C ASP A 400 31.48 -3.05 23.02
N LEU A 401 31.10 -2.34 24.08
CA LEU A 401 29.88 -1.54 24.15
C LEU A 401 30.23 -0.09 24.50
N GLU A 402 29.95 0.86 23.61
CA GLU A 402 30.30 2.27 23.83
C GLU A 402 29.14 3.20 23.47
N ALA A 403 28.78 4.10 24.38
CA ALA A 403 27.82 5.17 24.16
C ALA A 403 28.49 6.54 24.39
N LYS A 404 29.05 7.17 23.34
CA LYS A 404 29.90 8.38 23.44
C LYS A 404 29.29 9.52 24.28
N SER A 405 27.99 9.76 24.15
CA SER A 405 27.22 10.69 24.97
C SER A 405 25.96 10.00 25.50
N GLY A 406 26.15 9.04 26.40
CA GLY A 406 25.12 8.12 26.79
C GLY A 406 25.47 7.23 27.98
N SER A 407 24.71 6.15 28.14
CA SER A 407 24.99 5.13 29.15
C SER A 407 24.92 3.72 28.58
N VAL A 408 25.72 2.82 29.14
CA VAL A 408 25.76 1.40 28.79
C VAL A 408 25.37 0.59 30.03
N LYS A 409 24.43 -0.35 29.86
CA LYS A 409 23.99 -1.27 30.91
C LYS A 409 24.13 -2.71 30.41
N MET A 410 24.79 -3.54 31.21
CA MET A 410 24.96 -4.98 31.00
C MET A 410 24.33 -5.70 32.19
N LYS A 411 23.40 -6.64 31.95
CA LYS A 411 22.79 -7.43 33.02
C LYS A 411 23.46 -8.80 33.23
N HIS A 412 24.07 -9.36 32.20
CA HIS A 412 24.81 -10.62 32.30
C HIS A 412 25.98 -10.50 33.26
N GLN A 413 26.26 -11.59 33.98
CA GLN A 413 27.50 -11.73 34.72
C GLN A 413 28.66 -11.82 33.73
N ALA A 414 29.60 -10.89 33.83
CA ALA A 414 30.72 -10.76 32.90
C ALA A 414 32.03 -10.50 33.64
N ASP A 415 33.14 -10.90 33.02
CA ASP A 415 34.47 -10.45 33.39
C ASP A 415 34.78 -9.16 32.62
N PHE A 416 34.79 -8.03 33.34
CA PHE A 416 34.95 -6.71 32.74
C PHE A 416 36.43 -6.31 32.70
N LYS A 417 36.90 -5.99 31.50
CA LYS A 417 38.16 -5.27 31.29
C LYS A 417 37.99 -3.77 31.51
N HIS A 418 36.88 -3.21 31.03
CA HIS A 418 36.47 -1.84 31.31
C HIS A 418 35.02 -1.83 31.76
N ASP A 419 34.74 -1.12 32.86
CA ASP A 419 33.39 -0.86 33.35
C ASP A 419 33.26 0.58 33.84
N VAL A 420 32.81 1.45 32.93
CA VAL A 420 32.40 2.81 33.25
C VAL A 420 31.01 3.07 32.68
N SER A 421 30.39 4.19 33.06
CA SER A 421 28.98 4.48 32.74
C SER A 421 28.66 4.44 31.25
N ASN A 422 29.62 4.78 30.38
CA ASN A 422 29.45 4.94 28.95
C ASN A 422 30.27 3.96 28.09
N LEU A 423 31.10 3.10 28.71
CA LEU A 423 31.94 2.11 28.04
C LEU A 423 32.00 0.83 28.88
N LYS A 424 31.69 -0.30 28.26
CA LYS A 424 31.87 -1.62 28.85
C LYS A 424 32.56 -2.53 27.84
N GLU A 425 33.64 -3.17 28.25
CA GLU A 425 34.39 -4.13 27.44
C GLU A 425 34.73 -5.33 28.31
N GLY A 426 34.59 -6.54 27.78
CA GLY A 426 34.83 -7.75 28.56
C GLY A 426 34.33 -9.02 27.88
N VAL A 427 34.12 -10.05 28.70
CA VAL A 427 33.72 -11.38 28.26
C VAL A 427 32.56 -11.89 29.13
N VAL A 428 31.58 -12.52 28.50
CA VAL A 428 30.58 -13.38 29.15
C VAL A 428 30.99 -14.84 28.94
N GLY A 429 30.96 -15.65 30.00
CA GLY A 429 31.41 -17.05 29.96
C GLY A 429 32.94 -17.20 29.92
N ASN A 430 33.44 -18.38 29.50
CA ASN A 430 34.87 -18.73 29.57
C ASN A 430 35.52 -19.03 28.20
N ASP A 431 34.74 -19.14 27.12
CA ASP A 431 35.23 -19.47 25.76
C ASP A 431 34.40 -18.70 24.72
N PRO A 432 34.75 -17.45 24.43
CA PRO A 432 33.99 -16.60 23.51
C PRO A 432 33.84 -17.20 22.11
N GLN A 433 32.60 -17.44 21.69
CA GLN A 433 32.26 -17.98 20.37
C GLN A 433 32.10 -16.89 19.30
N TYR A 434 31.77 -15.66 19.72
CA TYR A 434 31.59 -14.51 18.84
C TYR A 434 31.85 -13.19 19.59
N THR A 435 31.87 -12.10 18.84
CA THR A 435 32.01 -10.73 19.37
C THR A 435 30.71 -9.96 19.21
N LEU A 436 30.26 -9.33 20.30
CA LEU A 436 29.20 -8.33 20.31
C LEU A 436 29.81 -6.92 20.33
N THR A 437 29.67 -6.17 19.24
CA THR A 437 30.00 -4.74 19.20
C THR A 437 28.73 -3.93 19.20
N ALA A 438 28.60 -2.96 20.12
CA ALA A 438 27.51 -1.98 20.07
C ALA A 438 28.02 -0.56 20.28
N ARG A 439 27.59 0.36 19.41
CA ARG A 439 28.00 1.76 19.44
C ARG A 439 26.80 2.68 19.41
N ALA A 440 26.82 3.71 20.25
CA ALA A 440 25.90 4.82 20.17
C ALA A 440 26.63 6.16 20.26
N LYS A 441 26.34 7.10 19.35
CA LYS A 441 26.90 8.47 19.49
C LYS A 441 26.19 9.22 20.63
N SER A 442 24.88 9.04 20.75
CA SER A 442 24.07 9.57 21.85
C SER A 442 22.94 8.60 22.20
N GLY A 443 22.71 8.40 23.51
CA GLY A 443 21.59 7.58 24.00
C GLY A 443 21.98 6.42 24.90
N THR A 444 21.29 5.29 24.84
CA THR A 444 21.47 4.20 25.81
C THR A 444 21.65 2.85 25.13
N ILE A 445 22.63 2.08 25.59
CA ILE A 445 22.83 0.68 25.22
C ILE A 445 22.43 -0.17 26.42
N LYS A 446 21.54 -1.15 26.20
CA LYS A 446 21.14 -2.15 27.20
C LYS A 446 21.33 -3.54 26.61
N VAL A 447 22.17 -4.34 27.25
CA VAL A 447 22.32 -5.77 26.96
C VAL A 447 21.74 -6.53 28.14
N GLU A 448 20.72 -7.33 27.85
CA GLU A 448 19.95 -8.10 28.82
C GLU A 448 20.14 -9.60 28.69
#